data_AF-B0CZ70-F1
#
_entry.id   AF-B0CZ70-F1
#
_cell.length_a   1.000
_cell.length_b   1.000
_cell.length_c   1.000
_cell.angle_alpha   90.00
_cell.angle_beta   90.00
_cell.angle_gamma   90.00
#
_symmetry.space_group_name_H-M   'P 1'
#
loop_
_entity.id
_entity.type
_entity.pdbx_description
1 polymer ?
#
loop_
_entity_poly.entity_id
_entity_poly.type
_entity_poly.pdbx_seq_one_letter_code
_entity_poly.pdbx_strand_id
1 'polypeptide(L)'
;MKMYRQWPLLLFTLLPACWAYDIVQDYSGSSFFDKWDFYGNWDNLTLGDVWWLGRQDAFAQGLVYVNNAGNAILKVDDVSNVALNQKRNTVRITSQAAYNVGSLWIADIVHLPFGCSVWPAFWTKGTLLWPDGGEIDIIEGINLVSQNQMALHTLPGCYHNTTPPNQMGISDPTKVDCSQPSGCVVSESAPNSFGQGFANAGGGVFGVQFDVAGVFIWFWSRPSIPASIANANATSSINVSDWGAPSASYPASEPCNITQFFTPQNLVIDITLCGIWAGLPAQYLPQCSGAGPTGICYNDNVVGPGGRYSNAYFEIKYVRAYTTGGIAPTPTAAAHALLSQAVTSTIKTTSPAGTVLVPSPLFFPGNTARRGFEVQGWRLTLVGIIVVMTTYLVW
;
A
#
# COMPACT_ATOMS: atom_id res chain seq x y z
N MET A 1 62.26 -40.64 -30.64
CA MET A 1 60.88 -40.70 -30.10
C MET A 1 60.47 -39.30 -29.68
N LYS A 2 59.53 -38.66 -30.40
CA LYS A 2 58.97 -37.35 -30.01
C LYS A 2 57.73 -37.61 -29.15
N MET A 3 57.79 -37.28 -27.86
CA MET A 3 56.64 -37.35 -26.94
C MET A 3 55.74 -36.14 -27.20
N TYR A 4 54.53 -36.39 -27.70
CA TYR A 4 53.47 -35.39 -27.76
C TYR A 4 52.71 -35.39 -26.43
N ARG A 5 52.81 -34.28 -25.69
CA ARG A 5 52.10 -34.04 -24.44
C ARG A 5 50.69 -33.57 -24.80
N GLN A 6 49.70 -34.46 -24.69
CA GLN A 6 48.30 -34.11 -24.86
C GLN A 6 47.81 -33.37 -23.61
N TRP A 7 47.32 -32.15 -23.80
CA TRP A 7 46.62 -31.39 -22.77
C TRP A 7 45.12 -31.66 -22.92
N PRO A 8 44.40 -32.09 -21.87
CA PRO A 8 42.96 -32.24 -21.96
C PRO A 8 42.31 -30.85 -22.08
N LEU A 9 41.60 -30.61 -23.18
CA LEU A 9 40.66 -29.49 -23.27
C LEU A 9 39.50 -29.76 -22.31
N LEU A 10 39.46 -29.04 -21.18
CA LEU A 10 38.26 -28.92 -20.36
C LEU A 10 37.27 -28.02 -21.10
N LEU A 11 36.27 -28.64 -21.70
CA LEU A 11 35.11 -27.96 -22.26
C LEU A 11 34.23 -27.47 -21.10
N PHE A 12 34.43 -26.24 -20.65
CA PHE A 12 33.47 -25.58 -19.75
C PHE A 12 32.21 -25.26 -20.56
N THR A 13 31.18 -26.10 -20.42
CA THR A 13 29.83 -25.74 -20.85
C THR A 13 29.33 -24.65 -19.92
N LEU A 14 29.54 -23.39 -20.30
CA LEU A 14 28.78 -22.25 -19.78
C LEU A 14 27.33 -22.45 -20.23
N LEU A 15 26.53 -23.15 -19.43
CA LEU A 15 25.08 -23.01 -19.51
C LEU A 15 24.81 -21.54 -19.19
N PRO A 16 24.24 -20.73 -20.10
CA PRO A 16 23.75 -19.43 -19.73
C PRO A 16 22.65 -19.70 -18.71
N ALA A 17 22.90 -19.39 -17.43
CA ALA A 17 21.85 -19.26 -16.46
C ALA A 17 20.98 -18.08 -16.93
N CYS A 18 19.99 -18.37 -17.76
CA CYS A 18 18.91 -17.44 -18.02
C CYS A 18 18.12 -17.40 -16.72
N TRP A 19 18.29 -16.34 -15.93
CA TRP A 19 17.51 -16.09 -14.73
C TRP A 19 16.10 -15.67 -15.18
N ALA A 20 15.31 -16.66 -15.59
CA ALA A 20 13.91 -16.48 -15.91
C ALA A 20 13.06 -16.78 -14.67
N TYR A 21 11.99 -16.01 -14.49
CA TYR A 21 10.99 -16.24 -13.47
C TYR A 21 9.85 -17.06 -14.08
N ASP A 22 9.52 -18.18 -13.44
CA ASP A 22 8.43 -19.06 -13.89
C ASP A 22 7.11 -18.61 -13.27
N ILE A 23 6.03 -18.66 -14.06
CA ILE A 23 4.71 -18.24 -13.60
C ILE A 23 4.19 -19.19 -12.52
N VAL A 24 3.65 -18.63 -11.44
CA VAL A 24 2.99 -19.39 -10.36
C VAL A 24 1.51 -19.09 -10.26
N GLN A 25 1.09 -17.89 -10.67
CA GLN A 25 -0.30 -17.50 -10.59
C GLN A 25 -0.63 -16.44 -11.65
N ASP A 26 -1.71 -16.68 -12.38
CA ASP A 26 -2.35 -15.71 -13.28
C ASP A 26 -3.73 -15.35 -12.70
N TYR A 27 -3.95 -14.05 -12.48
CA TYR A 27 -5.25 -13.47 -12.16
C TYR A 27 -5.69 -12.68 -13.39
N SER A 28 -6.51 -13.29 -14.25
CA SER A 28 -7.01 -12.66 -15.47
C SER A 28 -8.37 -13.21 -15.89
N GLY A 29 -9.04 -12.49 -16.79
CA GLY A 29 -10.29 -12.94 -17.42
C GLY A 29 -11.42 -13.23 -16.43
N SER A 30 -12.29 -14.15 -16.79
CA SER A 30 -13.47 -14.54 -15.98
C SER A 30 -13.11 -15.05 -14.59
N SER A 31 -11.90 -15.61 -14.42
CA SER A 31 -11.41 -16.16 -13.15
C SER A 31 -10.64 -15.15 -12.30
N PHE A 32 -10.54 -13.89 -12.70
CA PHE A 32 -9.73 -12.89 -11.99
C PHE A 32 -10.05 -12.87 -10.49
N PHE A 33 -11.33 -12.91 -10.12
CA PHE A 33 -11.82 -12.78 -8.73
C PHE A 33 -11.94 -14.11 -7.95
N ASP A 34 -11.45 -15.23 -8.49
CA ASP A 34 -11.66 -16.55 -7.87
C ASP A 34 -10.74 -16.80 -6.67
N LYS A 35 -9.55 -16.21 -6.69
CA LYS A 35 -8.48 -16.43 -5.70
C LYS A 35 -8.22 -15.21 -4.83
N TRP A 36 -9.28 -14.47 -4.55
CA TRP A 36 -9.26 -13.26 -3.73
C TRP A 36 -10.30 -13.32 -2.62
N ASP A 37 -9.90 -12.88 -1.44
CA ASP A 37 -10.78 -12.69 -0.29
C ASP A 37 -11.27 -11.24 -0.25
N PHE A 38 -12.58 -11.05 -0.10
CA PHE A 38 -13.24 -9.76 -0.02
C PHE A 38 -13.38 -9.34 1.44
N TYR A 39 -13.01 -8.10 1.78
CA TYR A 39 -12.89 -7.67 3.17
C TYR A 39 -14.20 -7.69 3.97
N GLY A 40 -15.31 -7.21 3.40
CA GLY A 40 -16.64 -7.33 4.00
C GLY A 40 -16.86 -6.52 5.29
N ASN A 41 -16.23 -5.35 5.43
CA ASN A 41 -16.35 -4.50 6.62
C ASN A 41 -16.10 -3.02 6.28
N TRP A 42 -16.46 -2.11 7.17
CA TRP A 42 -16.07 -0.70 7.04
C TRP A 42 -14.56 -0.53 7.14
N ASP A 43 -14.05 0.57 6.59
CA ASP A 43 -12.62 0.88 6.66
C ASP A 43 -12.19 1.33 8.05
N ASN A 44 -11.87 0.34 8.88
CA ASN A 44 -11.28 0.49 10.20
C ASN A 44 -9.75 0.49 10.19
N LEU A 45 -9.13 0.50 9.01
CA LEU A 45 -7.68 0.36 8.82
C LEU A 45 -7.04 1.73 8.58
N THR A 46 -7.59 2.52 7.65
CA THR A 46 -7.15 3.88 7.34
C THR A 46 -8.24 4.93 7.63
N LEU A 47 -9.30 4.50 8.31
CA LEU A 47 -10.44 5.32 8.74
C LEU A 47 -11.17 6.01 7.58
N GLY A 48 -11.15 5.39 6.41
CA GLY A 48 -11.87 5.88 5.24
C GLY A 48 -13.39 5.87 5.40
N ASP A 49 -14.03 6.67 4.57
CA ASP A 49 -15.48 6.85 4.54
C ASP A 49 -16.18 5.84 3.64
N VAL A 50 -15.74 4.58 3.74
CA VAL A 50 -16.18 3.50 2.87
C VAL A 50 -16.63 2.25 3.63
N TRP A 51 -17.56 1.54 3.00
CA TRP A 51 -17.90 0.17 3.37
C TRP A 51 -17.37 -0.77 2.28
N TRP A 52 -16.39 -1.61 2.62
CA TRP A 52 -15.89 -2.62 1.69
C TRP A 52 -16.84 -3.81 1.68
N LEU A 53 -17.51 -4.02 0.55
CA LEU A 53 -18.48 -5.10 0.42
C LEU A 53 -17.82 -6.49 0.44
N GLY A 54 -18.59 -7.47 0.94
CA GLY A 54 -18.27 -8.88 0.75
C GLY A 54 -18.51 -9.31 -0.69
N ARG A 55 -17.96 -10.47 -1.08
CA ARG A 55 -17.97 -10.96 -2.47
C ARG A 55 -19.36 -10.96 -3.10
N GLN A 56 -20.36 -11.52 -2.43
CA GLN A 56 -21.73 -11.62 -2.96
C GLN A 56 -22.32 -10.24 -3.28
N ASP A 57 -22.23 -9.30 -2.33
CA ASP A 57 -22.79 -7.96 -2.50
C ASP A 57 -21.99 -7.14 -3.52
N ALA A 58 -20.67 -7.31 -3.57
CA ALA A 58 -19.81 -6.62 -4.53
C ALA A 58 -20.18 -6.99 -5.99
N PHE A 59 -20.43 -8.28 -6.27
CA PHE A 59 -20.94 -8.70 -7.58
C PHE A 59 -22.39 -8.26 -7.80
N ALA A 60 -23.27 -8.39 -6.81
CA ALA A 60 -24.68 -8.05 -6.94
C ALA A 60 -24.90 -6.55 -7.19
N GLN A 61 -24.07 -5.69 -6.61
CA GLN A 61 -24.10 -4.23 -6.80
C GLN A 61 -23.25 -3.78 -8.00
N GLY A 62 -22.62 -4.69 -8.74
CA GLY A 62 -21.79 -4.36 -9.90
C GLY A 62 -20.53 -3.57 -9.58
N LEU A 63 -20.02 -3.66 -8.34
CA LEU A 63 -18.76 -3.02 -7.94
C LEU A 63 -17.54 -3.87 -8.33
N VAL A 64 -17.75 -5.16 -8.61
CA VAL A 64 -16.79 -6.02 -9.31
C VAL A 64 -17.46 -6.78 -10.44
N TYR A 65 -16.78 -6.89 -11.57
CA TYR A 65 -17.18 -7.70 -12.72
C TYR A 65 -16.03 -7.80 -13.73
N VAL A 66 -16.20 -8.64 -14.75
CA VAL A 66 -15.30 -8.69 -15.91
C VAL A 66 -16.00 -8.02 -17.09
N ASN A 67 -15.38 -6.99 -17.66
CA ASN A 67 -15.98 -6.24 -18.77
C ASN A 67 -15.90 -7.02 -20.09
N ASN A 68 -16.49 -6.46 -21.15
CA ASN A 68 -16.53 -7.10 -22.47
C ASN A 68 -15.15 -7.29 -23.12
N ALA A 69 -14.12 -6.56 -22.67
CA ALA A 69 -12.74 -6.74 -23.11
C ALA A 69 -12.03 -7.88 -22.36
N GLY A 70 -12.68 -8.51 -21.38
CA GLY A 70 -12.08 -9.53 -20.52
C GLY A 70 -11.29 -8.96 -19.34
N ASN A 71 -11.38 -7.65 -19.08
CA ASN A 71 -10.65 -7.00 -18.01
C ASN A 71 -11.47 -6.99 -16.73
N ALA A 72 -10.81 -7.19 -15.60
CA ALA A 72 -11.42 -7.09 -14.29
C ALA A 72 -11.67 -5.62 -13.92
N ILE A 73 -12.89 -5.33 -13.47
CA ILE A 73 -13.30 -4.03 -12.96
C ILE A 73 -13.50 -4.13 -11.46
N LEU A 74 -12.95 -3.17 -10.71
CA LEU A 74 -13.16 -2.98 -9.28
C LEU A 74 -13.39 -1.49 -9.02
N LYS A 75 -14.56 -1.11 -8.50
CA LYS A 75 -14.99 0.30 -8.48
C LYS A 75 -15.69 0.74 -7.19
N VAL A 76 -15.70 2.05 -6.98
CA VAL A 76 -16.56 2.72 -6.00
C VAL A 76 -18.00 2.76 -6.54
N ASP A 77 -18.99 2.67 -5.66
CA ASP A 77 -20.40 2.92 -6.00
C ASP A 77 -20.59 4.35 -6.51
N ASP A 78 -20.84 4.46 -7.82
CA ASP A 78 -21.06 5.70 -8.56
C ASP A 78 -22.53 5.96 -8.91
N VAL A 79 -23.46 5.18 -8.35
CA VAL A 79 -24.90 5.28 -8.66
C VAL A 79 -25.69 5.73 -7.44
N SER A 80 -25.48 5.10 -6.28
CA SER A 80 -26.36 5.32 -5.13
C SER A 80 -26.14 6.68 -4.47
N ASN A 81 -27.21 7.19 -3.85
CA ASN A 81 -27.15 8.35 -2.99
C ASN A 81 -26.81 7.93 -1.54
N VAL A 82 -25.77 8.52 -0.95
CA VAL A 82 -25.33 8.24 0.43
C VAL A 82 -25.88 9.30 1.37
N ALA A 83 -26.58 8.87 2.43
CA ALA A 83 -27.07 9.78 3.47
C ALA A 83 -25.94 10.22 4.42
N LEU A 84 -26.15 11.34 5.12
CA LEU A 84 -25.23 11.78 6.18
C LEU A 84 -25.06 10.68 7.24
N ASN A 85 -23.83 10.50 7.73
CA ASN A 85 -23.40 9.44 8.65
C ASN A 85 -23.45 8.02 8.07
N GLN A 86 -23.60 7.87 6.74
CA GLN A 86 -23.42 6.60 6.04
C GLN A 86 -22.13 6.60 5.22
N LYS A 87 -21.60 5.41 4.92
CA LYS A 87 -20.39 5.22 4.12
C LYS A 87 -20.74 4.84 2.69
N ARG A 88 -19.84 5.11 1.75
CA ARG A 88 -20.01 4.70 0.35
C ARG A 88 -19.47 3.30 0.12
N ASN A 89 -20.20 2.49 -0.64
CA ASN A 89 -19.76 1.14 -0.93
C ASN A 89 -18.61 1.14 -1.94
N THR A 90 -17.66 0.26 -1.71
CA THR A 90 -16.51 -0.03 -2.59
C THR A 90 -15.98 -1.41 -2.22
N VAL A 91 -14.80 -1.77 -2.70
CA VAL A 91 -14.24 -3.11 -2.54
C VAL A 91 -12.77 -3.05 -2.15
N ARG A 92 -12.39 -3.98 -1.27
CA ARG A 92 -11.01 -4.34 -0.95
C ARG A 92 -10.88 -5.85 -1.11
N ILE A 93 -9.92 -6.27 -1.92
CA ILE A 93 -9.60 -7.68 -2.14
C ILE A 93 -8.16 -7.98 -1.74
N THR A 94 -7.94 -9.14 -1.12
CA THR A 94 -6.61 -9.66 -0.76
C THR A 94 -6.40 -11.01 -1.43
N SER A 95 -5.25 -11.26 -2.05
CA SER A 95 -4.98 -12.56 -2.67
C SER A 95 -4.93 -13.67 -1.63
N GLN A 96 -5.50 -14.82 -1.93
CA GLN A 96 -5.43 -15.99 -1.04
C GLN A 96 -4.02 -16.58 -0.93
N ALA A 97 -3.23 -16.43 -2.01
CA ALA A 97 -1.82 -16.79 -2.04
C ALA A 97 -0.97 -15.67 -1.44
N ALA A 98 0.06 -16.07 -0.69
CA ALA A 98 1.15 -15.20 -0.27
C ALA A 98 2.45 -15.59 -1.00
N TYR A 99 3.26 -14.59 -1.34
CA TYR A 99 4.44 -14.73 -2.18
C TYR A 99 5.71 -14.41 -1.40
N ASN A 100 6.66 -15.35 -1.37
CA ASN A 100 7.91 -15.20 -0.65
C ASN A 100 8.91 -14.29 -1.37
N VAL A 101 9.97 -13.91 -0.67
CA VAL A 101 11.18 -13.35 -1.28
C VAL A 101 11.67 -14.26 -2.42
N GLY A 102 12.08 -13.68 -3.54
CA GLY A 102 12.34 -14.37 -4.81
C GLY A 102 11.13 -14.39 -5.75
N SER A 103 10.15 -13.51 -5.53
CA SER A 103 8.95 -13.37 -6.36
C SER A 103 9.03 -12.16 -7.28
N LEU A 104 8.32 -12.26 -8.40
CA LEU A 104 8.11 -11.18 -9.36
C LEU A 104 6.61 -10.99 -9.56
N TRP A 105 6.11 -9.76 -9.49
CA TRP A 105 4.71 -9.44 -9.77
C TRP A 105 4.61 -8.49 -10.95
N ILE A 106 3.64 -8.71 -11.83
CA ILE A 106 3.36 -7.85 -12.97
C ILE A 106 1.86 -7.56 -13.01
N ALA A 107 1.48 -6.29 -12.99
CA ALA A 107 0.11 -5.84 -13.14
C ALA A 107 -0.01 -5.01 -14.43
N ASP A 108 -0.83 -5.48 -15.37
CA ASP A 108 -1.20 -4.72 -16.58
C ASP A 108 -2.56 -4.07 -16.35
N ILE A 109 -2.57 -2.73 -16.29
CA ILE A 109 -3.71 -1.93 -15.87
C ILE A 109 -4.04 -0.91 -16.97
N VAL A 110 -5.32 -0.84 -17.35
CA VAL A 110 -5.85 0.10 -18.35
C VAL A 110 -6.29 1.41 -17.69
N HIS A 111 -6.86 1.32 -16.49
CA HIS A 111 -7.38 2.46 -15.75
C HIS A 111 -7.07 2.32 -14.26
N LEU A 112 -6.59 3.40 -13.64
CA LEU A 112 -6.44 3.53 -12.19
C LEU A 112 -7.55 4.45 -11.65
N PRO A 113 -8.10 4.21 -10.45
CA PRO A 113 -9.07 5.11 -9.86
C PRO A 113 -8.46 6.50 -9.63
N PHE A 114 -9.23 7.55 -9.84
CA PHE A 114 -8.85 8.90 -9.40
C PHE A 114 -10.09 9.79 -9.24
N GLY A 115 -9.91 10.89 -8.50
CA GLY A 115 -10.98 11.82 -8.21
C GLY A 115 -10.85 12.40 -6.82
N CYS A 116 -11.51 13.52 -6.56
CA CYS A 116 -11.56 14.07 -5.22
C CYS A 116 -12.09 13.05 -4.21
N SER A 117 -11.45 12.99 -3.03
CA SER A 117 -11.59 11.96 -1.99
C SER A 117 -11.02 10.59 -2.29
N VAL A 118 -10.72 10.24 -3.54
CA VAL A 118 -10.35 8.86 -3.92
C VAL A 118 -8.92 8.55 -3.47
N TRP A 119 -8.75 7.40 -2.81
CA TRP A 119 -7.46 6.85 -2.40
C TRP A 119 -7.41 5.38 -2.80
N PRO A 120 -6.90 5.05 -3.99
CA PRO A 120 -6.76 3.68 -4.42
C PRO A 120 -5.35 3.16 -4.16
N ALA A 121 -5.25 1.85 -3.98
CA ALA A 121 -3.99 1.18 -3.77
C ALA A 121 -3.92 -0.17 -4.49
N PHE A 122 -2.79 -0.45 -5.13
CA PHE A 122 -2.33 -1.80 -5.41
C PHE A 122 -1.00 -1.98 -4.67
N TRP A 123 -0.99 -2.88 -3.70
CA TRP A 123 0.07 -2.99 -2.72
C TRP A 123 0.16 -4.41 -2.19
N THR A 124 1.11 -4.65 -1.31
CA THR A 124 1.26 -5.96 -0.66
C THR A 124 1.39 -5.83 0.83
N LYS A 125 0.82 -6.80 1.56
CA LYS A 125 0.97 -6.89 3.02
C LYS A 125 1.59 -8.21 3.45
N GLY A 126 2.44 -8.16 4.46
CA GLY A 126 2.96 -9.35 5.11
C GLY A 126 1.87 -10.21 5.75
N THR A 127 2.19 -11.49 5.91
CA THR A 127 1.30 -12.49 6.53
C THR A 127 1.21 -12.39 8.05
N LEU A 128 2.08 -11.59 8.68
CA LEU A 128 1.99 -11.25 10.10
C LEU A 128 0.97 -10.13 10.35
N LEU A 129 0.75 -9.80 11.62
CA LEU A 129 -0.02 -8.60 11.98
C LEU A 129 0.70 -7.38 11.39
N TRP A 130 -0.04 -6.52 10.69
CA TRP A 130 0.54 -5.30 10.14
C TRP A 130 1.00 -4.37 11.28
N PRO A 131 2.18 -3.72 11.19
CA PRO A 131 3.15 -3.71 10.08
C PRO A 131 4.29 -4.74 10.23
N ASP A 132 4.20 -5.69 11.16
CA ASP A 132 5.31 -6.60 11.55
C ASP A 132 5.85 -7.44 10.39
N GLY A 133 5.05 -7.68 9.36
CA GLY A 133 5.42 -8.44 8.18
C GLY A 133 5.87 -7.61 6.98
N GLY A 134 5.95 -6.29 7.13
CA GLY A 134 6.24 -5.33 6.06
C GLY A 134 5.07 -5.08 5.11
N GLU A 135 5.13 -3.96 4.39
CA GLU A 135 4.20 -3.56 3.33
C GLU A 135 4.95 -2.87 2.18
N ILE A 136 4.48 -3.14 0.95
CA ILE A 136 5.05 -2.60 -0.29
C ILE A 136 3.91 -1.93 -1.07
N ASP A 137 3.94 -0.60 -1.13
CA ASP A 137 2.98 0.18 -1.91
C ASP A 137 3.51 0.36 -3.33
N ILE A 138 2.88 -0.34 -4.27
CA ILE A 138 3.30 -0.41 -5.67
C ILE A 138 2.64 0.73 -6.45
N ILE A 139 1.35 0.90 -6.23
CA ILE A 139 0.54 1.97 -6.79
C ILE A 139 -0.25 2.58 -5.65
N GLU A 140 0.01 3.84 -5.33
CA GLU A 140 -0.72 4.56 -4.31
C GLU A 140 -0.77 6.06 -4.62
N GLY A 141 -1.92 6.67 -4.34
CA GLY A 141 -2.13 8.09 -4.56
C GLY A 141 -3.45 8.54 -3.97
N ILE A 142 -3.64 9.85 -3.88
CA ILE A 142 -4.85 10.43 -3.31
C ILE A 142 -5.39 11.56 -4.18
N ASN A 143 -6.70 11.76 -4.12
CA ASN A 143 -7.38 12.88 -4.75
C ASN A 143 -7.08 12.96 -6.26
N LEU A 144 -6.45 14.05 -6.72
CA LEU A 144 -6.16 14.33 -8.12
C LEU A 144 -4.66 14.37 -8.40
N VAL A 145 -3.83 13.68 -7.60
CA VAL A 145 -2.40 13.53 -7.91
C VAL A 145 -2.22 12.90 -9.30
N SER A 146 -1.22 13.36 -10.04
CA SER A 146 -0.92 12.88 -11.40
C SER A 146 0.25 11.91 -11.45
N GLN A 147 0.99 11.79 -10.35
CA GLN A 147 2.17 10.94 -10.24
C GLN A 147 1.94 9.89 -9.16
N ASN A 148 2.37 8.67 -9.43
CA ASN A 148 2.27 7.57 -8.49
C ASN A 148 3.25 7.75 -7.33
N GLN A 149 2.84 7.36 -6.13
CA GLN A 149 3.72 7.22 -4.97
C GLN A 149 3.99 5.74 -4.73
N MET A 150 5.26 5.39 -4.57
CA MET A 150 5.70 4.07 -4.10
C MET A 150 6.31 4.22 -2.70
N ALA A 151 6.08 3.25 -1.84
CA ALA A 151 6.60 3.27 -0.47
C ALA A 151 6.87 1.86 0.06
N LEU A 152 7.75 1.80 1.06
CA LEU A 152 7.86 0.65 1.95
C LEU A 152 7.49 1.05 3.36
N HIS A 153 6.79 0.16 4.04
CA HIS A 153 6.45 0.26 5.46
C HIS A 153 7.03 -0.95 6.21
N THR A 154 7.77 -0.69 7.29
CA THR A 154 8.45 -1.74 8.06
C THR A 154 8.42 -1.44 9.56
N LEU A 155 8.90 -2.40 10.36
CA LEU A 155 9.34 -2.11 11.73
C LEU A 155 10.56 -1.18 11.74
N PRO A 156 10.88 -0.52 12.88
CA PRO A 156 12.05 0.34 13.01
C PRO A 156 13.36 -0.36 12.62
N GLY A 157 14.19 0.33 11.84
CA GLY A 157 15.52 -0.13 11.46
C GLY A 157 15.78 -0.19 9.95
N CYS A 158 14.76 -0.17 9.10
CA CYS A 158 14.95 -0.06 7.64
C CYS A 158 14.90 1.41 7.21
N TYR A 159 15.91 1.84 6.43
CA TYR A 159 16.00 3.19 5.89
C TYR A 159 16.31 3.15 4.39
N HIS A 160 15.61 3.98 3.63
CA HIS A 160 15.85 4.19 2.22
C HIS A 160 16.99 5.18 1.99
N ASN A 161 17.83 4.89 1.00
CA ASN A 161 18.83 5.82 0.52
C ASN A 161 18.17 6.83 -0.44
N THR A 162 18.43 8.13 -0.27
CA THR A 162 17.86 9.16 -1.15
C THR A 162 18.46 9.20 -2.54
N THR A 163 19.65 8.62 -2.72
CA THR A 163 20.33 8.49 -4.02
C THR A 163 20.70 7.02 -4.28
N PRO A 164 19.72 6.12 -4.38
CA PRO A 164 20.00 4.72 -4.64
C PRO A 164 20.49 4.56 -6.09
N PRO A 165 21.34 3.55 -6.37
CA PRO A 165 21.80 3.33 -7.72
C PRO A 165 20.63 2.98 -8.65
N ASN A 166 20.66 3.52 -9.87
CA ASN A 166 19.76 3.18 -10.98
C ASN A 166 18.27 3.39 -10.69
N GLN A 167 17.90 4.42 -9.92
CA GLN A 167 16.50 4.83 -9.75
C GLN A 167 16.11 5.98 -10.69
N MET A 168 14.94 5.87 -11.32
CA MET A 168 14.36 6.89 -12.19
C MET A 168 13.39 7.84 -11.48
N GLY A 169 12.73 7.36 -10.42
CA GLY A 169 11.87 8.16 -9.55
C GLY A 169 12.65 9.02 -8.56
N ILE A 170 11.94 9.90 -7.87
CA ILE A 170 12.49 10.90 -6.96
C ILE A 170 12.21 10.47 -5.51
N SER A 171 13.26 10.13 -4.78
CA SER A 171 13.15 9.85 -3.34
C SER A 171 12.80 11.13 -2.57
N ASP A 172 11.88 11.03 -1.60
CA ASP A 172 11.59 12.13 -0.69
C ASP A 172 12.64 12.16 0.44
N PRO A 173 13.52 13.18 0.50
CA PRO A 173 14.59 13.21 1.48
C PRO A 173 14.10 13.38 2.92
N THR A 174 12.83 13.72 3.12
CA THR A 174 12.20 13.82 4.45
C THR A 174 11.51 12.53 4.88
N LYS A 175 11.34 11.55 3.98
CA LYS A 175 10.67 10.28 4.21
C LYS A 175 11.60 9.12 3.84
N VAL A 176 12.68 8.97 4.62
CA VAL A 176 13.69 7.92 4.42
C VAL A 176 13.55 6.79 5.42
N ASP A 177 12.87 7.00 6.54
CA ASP A 177 12.65 5.98 7.57
C ASP A 177 11.36 5.21 7.25
N CYS A 178 11.51 3.94 6.88
CA CYS A 178 10.38 3.10 6.45
C CYS A 178 9.45 2.73 7.62
N SER A 179 9.80 3.05 8.86
CA SER A 179 8.94 2.82 10.04
C SER A 179 8.06 4.00 10.43
N GLN A 180 8.22 5.15 9.76
CA GLN A 180 7.34 6.30 9.98
C GLN A 180 5.98 6.08 9.33
N PRO A 181 4.93 6.84 9.74
CA PRO A 181 3.59 6.68 9.18
C PRO A 181 3.49 6.81 7.66
N SER A 182 4.39 7.55 7.03
CA SER A 182 4.44 7.71 5.57
C SER A 182 5.24 6.62 4.85
N GLY A 183 5.91 5.74 5.59
CA GLY A 183 6.94 4.85 5.05
C GLY A 183 8.09 5.64 4.46
N CYS A 184 8.91 4.95 3.67
CA CYS A 184 10.00 5.54 2.92
C CYS A 184 9.63 5.67 1.43
N VAL A 185 9.55 6.91 0.96
CA VAL A 185 8.77 7.26 -0.24
C VAL A 185 9.64 7.55 -1.45
N VAL A 186 9.22 7.02 -2.60
CA VAL A 186 9.70 7.39 -3.93
C VAL A 186 8.52 7.83 -4.79
N SER A 187 8.59 9.04 -5.34
CA SER A 187 7.61 9.55 -6.31
C SER A 187 8.01 9.18 -7.73
N GLU A 188 7.07 8.70 -8.53
CA GLU A 188 7.29 8.44 -9.95
C GLU A 188 7.45 9.77 -10.71
N SER A 189 8.46 9.84 -11.58
CA SER A 189 8.75 11.05 -12.34
C SER A 189 7.89 11.17 -13.60
N ALA A 190 7.40 10.04 -14.14
CA ALA A 190 6.52 10.04 -15.30
C ALA A 190 5.16 10.71 -14.99
N PRO A 191 4.75 11.74 -15.78
CA PRO A 191 3.53 12.52 -15.51
C PRO A 191 2.22 11.76 -15.79
N ASN A 192 2.30 10.59 -16.43
CA ASN A 192 1.20 9.70 -16.76
C ASN A 192 1.24 8.39 -15.96
N SER A 193 1.91 8.39 -14.80
CA SER A 193 1.97 7.22 -13.92
C SER A 193 0.74 7.05 -13.03
N PHE A 194 -0.09 8.09 -12.91
CA PHE A 194 -1.32 8.02 -12.13
C PHE A 194 -2.42 8.92 -12.71
N GLY A 195 -3.63 8.77 -12.18
CA GLY A 195 -4.75 9.65 -12.43
C GLY A 195 -5.17 9.77 -13.90
N GLN A 196 -5.66 10.94 -14.27
CA GLN A 196 -6.14 11.22 -15.63
C GLN A 196 -5.05 10.99 -16.69
N GLY A 197 -3.79 11.28 -16.37
CA GLY A 197 -2.66 11.08 -17.28
C GLY A 197 -2.46 9.60 -17.63
N PHE A 198 -2.55 8.73 -16.63
CA PHE A 198 -2.49 7.28 -16.81
C PHE A 198 -3.66 6.77 -17.67
N ALA A 199 -4.89 7.18 -17.35
CA ALA A 199 -6.08 6.81 -18.12
C ALA A 199 -5.99 7.24 -19.59
N ASN A 200 -5.57 8.48 -19.85
CA ASN A 200 -5.41 9.02 -21.20
C ASN A 200 -4.32 8.30 -22.02
N ALA A 201 -3.32 7.73 -21.36
CA ALA A 201 -2.26 6.95 -22.00
C ALA A 201 -2.69 5.51 -22.36
N GLY A 202 -3.93 5.10 -22.03
CA GLY A 202 -4.37 3.71 -22.12
C GLY A 202 -3.74 2.82 -21.03
N GLY A 203 -3.38 3.45 -19.92
CA GLY A 203 -2.75 2.86 -18.76
C GLY A 203 -1.29 2.47 -18.95
N GLY A 204 -0.90 1.35 -18.35
CA GLY A 204 0.49 0.90 -18.31
C GLY A 204 0.66 -0.40 -17.53
N VAL A 205 1.92 -0.76 -17.32
CA VAL A 205 2.31 -1.95 -16.57
C VAL A 205 3.18 -1.54 -15.39
N PHE A 206 2.89 -2.14 -14.24
CA PHE A 206 3.78 -2.10 -13.08
C PHE A 206 4.44 -3.48 -12.92
N GLY A 207 5.76 -3.49 -12.77
CA GLY A 207 6.55 -4.67 -12.46
C GLY A 207 7.20 -4.51 -11.09
N VAL A 208 7.24 -5.58 -10.30
CA VAL A 208 7.85 -5.58 -8.97
C VAL A 208 8.72 -6.80 -8.82
N GLN A 209 9.99 -6.60 -8.46
CA GLN A 209 10.90 -7.64 -8.04
C GLN A 209 11.02 -7.57 -6.51
N PHE A 210 10.58 -8.62 -5.83
CA PHE A 210 10.70 -8.80 -4.39
C PHE A 210 11.74 -9.88 -4.12
N ASP A 211 12.99 -9.47 -3.88
CA ASP A 211 14.15 -10.36 -3.85
C ASP A 211 15.04 -10.09 -2.63
N VAL A 212 15.96 -11.02 -2.33
CA VAL A 212 16.97 -10.83 -1.29
C VAL A 212 17.86 -9.62 -1.56
N ALA A 213 18.02 -9.24 -2.83
CA ALA A 213 18.77 -8.06 -3.24
C ALA A 213 18.03 -6.72 -3.03
N GLY A 214 16.72 -6.73 -2.77
CA GLY A 214 15.93 -5.52 -2.62
C GLY A 214 14.49 -5.63 -3.10
N VAL A 215 13.76 -4.52 -2.97
CA VAL A 215 12.48 -4.30 -3.65
C VAL A 215 12.70 -3.30 -4.78
N PHE A 216 12.35 -3.70 -5.99
CA PHE A 216 12.48 -2.85 -7.17
C PHE A 216 11.14 -2.76 -7.87
N ILE A 217 10.69 -1.54 -8.16
CA ILE A 217 9.39 -1.27 -8.77
C ILE A 217 9.63 -0.51 -10.07
N TRP A 218 9.01 -0.96 -11.15
CA TRP A 218 9.03 -0.31 -12.45
C TRP A 218 7.63 0.11 -12.84
N PHE A 219 7.54 1.27 -13.48
CA PHE A 219 6.38 1.68 -14.26
C PHE A 219 6.76 1.84 -15.72
N TRP A 220 5.96 1.24 -16.60
CA TRP A 220 5.99 1.51 -18.03
C TRP A 220 4.62 1.97 -18.49
N SER A 221 4.55 3.20 -19.02
CA SER A 221 3.35 3.63 -19.74
C SER A 221 3.07 2.69 -20.91
N ARG A 222 1.80 2.55 -21.34
CA ARG A 222 1.38 1.63 -22.40
C ARG A 222 2.30 1.54 -23.63
N PRO A 223 2.80 2.64 -24.24
CA PRO A 223 3.68 2.57 -25.41
C PRO A 223 5.12 2.11 -25.10
N SER A 224 5.52 2.06 -23.83
CA SER A 224 6.89 1.79 -23.38
C SER A 224 7.06 0.42 -22.72
N ILE A 225 6.06 -0.46 -22.81
CA ILE A 225 6.10 -1.80 -22.20
C ILE A 225 7.23 -2.62 -22.84
N PRO A 226 8.16 -3.21 -22.03
CA PRO A 226 9.25 -4.05 -22.54
C PRO A 226 8.75 -5.25 -23.35
N ALA A 227 9.55 -5.71 -24.30
CA ALA A 227 9.18 -6.82 -25.19
C ALA A 227 9.00 -8.14 -24.42
N SER A 228 9.75 -8.35 -23.34
CA SER A 228 9.60 -9.49 -22.44
C SER A 228 8.21 -9.57 -21.80
N ILE A 229 7.55 -8.44 -21.58
CA ILE A 229 6.19 -8.35 -21.02
C ILE A 229 5.16 -8.33 -22.14
N ALA A 230 5.35 -7.49 -23.16
CA ALA A 230 4.37 -7.28 -24.23
C ALA A 230 4.05 -8.56 -25.02
N ASN A 231 5.01 -9.48 -25.11
CA ASN A 231 4.87 -10.76 -25.80
C ASN A 231 4.53 -11.93 -24.85
N ALA A 232 4.46 -11.70 -23.54
CA ALA A 232 4.20 -12.74 -22.55
C ALA A 232 2.70 -13.04 -22.37
N ASN A 233 2.39 -14.31 -22.17
CA ASN A 233 1.05 -14.79 -21.85
C ASN A 233 1.03 -15.52 -20.49
N ALA A 234 -0.11 -16.09 -20.12
CA ALA A 234 -0.33 -16.77 -18.84
C ALA A 234 0.49 -18.08 -18.64
N THR A 235 1.37 -18.44 -19.57
CA THR A 235 2.29 -19.58 -19.47
C THR A 235 3.75 -19.21 -19.69
N SER A 236 4.03 -17.95 -20.03
CA SER A 236 5.38 -17.49 -20.33
C SER A 236 6.20 -17.32 -19.06
N SER A 237 7.45 -17.74 -19.08
CA SER A 237 8.47 -17.27 -18.12
C SER A 237 8.85 -15.82 -18.44
N ILE A 238 9.25 -15.05 -17.43
CA ILE A 238 9.68 -13.65 -17.60
C ILE A 238 11.19 -13.51 -17.41
N ASN A 239 11.83 -12.78 -18.32
CA ASN A 239 13.20 -12.30 -18.17
C ASN A 239 13.17 -10.78 -17.95
N VAL A 240 13.89 -10.30 -16.94
CA VAL A 240 13.95 -8.89 -16.55
C VAL A 240 15.06 -8.10 -17.26
N SER A 241 15.83 -8.72 -18.17
CA SER A 241 17.02 -8.10 -18.77
C SER A 241 16.75 -6.86 -19.62
N ASP A 242 15.52 -6.71 -20.15
CA ASP A 242 15.11 -5.58 -20.98
C ASP A 242 14.27 -4.53 -20.21
N TRP A 243 14.17 -4.64 -18.88
CA TRP A 243 13.33 -3.76 -18.06
C TRP A 243 13.95 -2.38 -17.79
N GLY A 244 15.28 -2.28 -17.88
CA GLY A 244 16.02 -1.06 -17.59
C GLY A 244 16.00 -0.68 -16.11
N ALA A 245 16.25 0.60 -15.83
CA ALA A 245 16.30 1.14 -14.48
C ALA A 245 14.90 1.21 -13.84
N PRO A 246 14.72 0.78 -12.57
CA PRO A 246 13.45 0.88 -11.87
C PRO A 246 13.03 2.33 -11.55
N SER A 247 11.73 2.51 -11.41
CA SER A 247 11.10 3.71 -10.87
C SER A 247 11.47 3.93 -9.40
N ALA A 248 11.38 2.88 -8.58
CA ALA A 248 11.82 2.88 -7.19
C ALA A 248 12.80 1.73 -6.94
N SER A 249 13.92 2.04 -6.29
CA SER A 249 15.00 1.09 -6.03
C SER A 249 15.31 1.07 -4.53
N TYR A 250 14.81 0.05 -3.83
CA TYR A 250 15.07 -0.19 -2.41
C TYR A 250 16.05 -1.36 -2.26
N PRO A 251 17.34 -1.15 -2.53
CA PRO A 251 18.33 -2.22 -2.43
C PRO A 251 18.46 -2.71 -0.99
N ALA A 252 18.72 -4.01 -0.84
CA ALA A 252 19.12 -4.61 0.42
C ALA A 252 20.51 -4.09 0.81
N SER A 253 20.56 -2.96 1.50
CA SER A 253 21.76 -2.40 2.08
C SER A 253 21.51 -2.10 3.54
N GLU A 254 22.54 -2.25 4.39
CA GLU A 254 22.42 -1.86 5.79
C GLU A 254 21.90 -0.41 5.90
N PRO A 255 20.82 -0.17 6.65
CA PRO A 255 20.20 -1.07 7.63
C PRO A 255 18.90 -1.81 7.17
N CYS A 256 18.54 -1.80 5.88
CA CYS A 256 17.32 -2.44 5.37
C CYS A 256 17.56 -3.84 4.75
N ASN A 257 17.48 -4.89 5.57
CA ASN A 257 17.51 -6.28 5.10
C ASN A 257 16.11 -6.80 4.76
N ILE A 258 15.84 -7.11 3.49
CA ILE A 258 14.52 -7.56 3.03
C ILE A 258 14.01 -8.79 3.78
N THR A 259 14.86 -9.80 4.01
CA THR A 259 14.46 -11.04 4.68
C THR A 259 14.17 -10.88 6.17
N GLN A 260 14.58 -9.75 6.77
CA GLN A 260 14.28 -9.41 8.16
C GLN A 260 12.96 -8.65 8.28
N PHE A 261 12.68 -7.72 7.36
CA PHE A 261 11.54 -6.81 7.48
C PHE A 261 10.29 -7.30 6.74
N PHE A 262 10.43 -8.22 5.78
CA PHE A 262 9.33 -8.67 4.96
C PHE A 262 9.14 -10.19 5.07
N THR A 263 7.92 -10.56 5.44
CA THR A 263 7.42 -11.95 5.36
C THR A 263 6.84 -12.23 3.98
N PRO A 264 6.42 -13.47 3.65
CA PRO A 264 5.60 -13.68 2.45
C PRO A 264 4.43 -12.69 2.40
N GLN A 265 4.21 -12.11 1.22
CA GLN A 265 3.30 -11.00 1.00
C GLN A 265 2.03 -11.43 0.26
N ASN A 266 0.85 -11.03 0.75
CA ASN A 266 -0.39 -11.09 -0.01
C ASN A 266 -0.54 -9.82 -0.85
N LEU A 267 -1.02 -9.96 -2.09
CA LEU A 267 -1.39 -8.82 -2.94
C LEU A 267 -2.71 -8.24 -2.45
N VAL A 268 -2.86 -6.93 -2.49
CA VAL A 268 -4.07 -6.20 -2.09
C VAL A 268 -4.44 -5.17 -3.15
N ILE A 269 -5.71 -5.12 -3.52
CA ILE A 269 -6.28 -4.06 -4.34
C ILE A 269 -7.47 -3.48 -3.59
N ASP A 270 -7.46 -2.17 -3.37
CA ASP A 270 -8.58 -1.48 -2.75
C ASP A 270 -8.75 -0.05 -3.23
N ILE A 271 -9.94 0.48 -2.96
CA ILE A 271 -10.23 1.90 -3.08
C ILE A 271 -10.86 2.33 -1.77
N THR A 272 -10.21 3.19 -1.01
CA THR A 272 -10.83 3.91 0.10
C THR A 272 -11.14 5.36 -0.31
N LEU A 273 -11.87 6.08 0.55
CA LEU A 273 -12.24 7.47 0.35
C LEU A 273 -11.92 8.29 1.59
N CYS A 274 -11.40 9.49 1.41
CA CYS A 274 -11.01 10.40 2.49
C CYS A 274 -10.00 9.76 3.46
N GLY A 275 -10.43 9.41 4.67
CA GLY A 275 -9.58 8.78 5.67
C GLY A 275 -8.41 9.65 6.14
N ILE A 276 -7.44 8.98 6.76
CA ILE A 276 -6.29 9.63 7.41
C ILE A 276 -5.28 10.28 6.45
N TRP A 277 -5.46 10.14 5.14
CA TRP A 277 -4.57 10.74 4.15
C TRP A 277 -5.32 11.61 3.13
N ALA A 278 -6.15 11.02 2.27
CA ALA A 278 -6.87 11.79 1.24
C ALA A 278 -7.84 12.82 1.83
N GLY A 279 -8.36 12.55 3.03
CA GLY A 279 -9.32 13.41 3.73
C GLY A 279 -8.70 14.55 4.54
N LEU A 280 -7.37 14.55 4.72
CA LEU A 280 -6.70 15.62 5.46
C LEU A 280 -6.85 16.95 4.72
N PRO A 281 -7.29 18.05 5.37
CA PRO A 281 -7.51 19.33 4.69
C PRO A 281 -6.30 19.83 3.89
N ALA A 282 -5.08 19.61 4.40
CA ALA A 282 -3.84 20.00 3.74
C ALA A 282 -3.56 19.24 2.42
N GLN A 283 -4.14 18.06 2.25
CA GLN A 283 -4.01 17.25 1.03
C GLN A 283 -5.22 17.40 0.12
N TYR A 284 -6.41 17.48 0.73
CA TYR A 284 -7.68 17.57 0.03
C TYR A 284 -7.90 18.94 -0.62
N LEU A 285 -7.81 20.03 0.15
CA LEU A 285 -8.21 21.37 -0.33
C LEU A 285 -7.41 21.88 -1.54
N PRO A 286 -6.08 21.67 -1.64
CA PRO A 286 -5.31 22.18 -2.78
C PRO A 286 -5.79 21.66 -4.13
N GLN A 287 -6.33 20.43 -4.17
CA GLN A 287 -6.79 19.77 -5.39
C GLN A 287 -8.32 19.75 -5.51
N CYS A 288 -9.03 19.80 -4.39
CA CYS A 288 -10.46 19.48 -4.31
C CYS A 288 -11.32 20.55 -3.62
N SER A 289 -10.81 21.77 -3.48
CA SER A 289 -11.60 22.91 -2.98
C SER A 289 -12.88 23.19 -3.78
N GLY A 290 -12.93 22.81 -5.06
CA GLY A 290 -14.11 22.93 -5.91
C GLY A 290 -15.10 21.77 -5.82
N ALA A 291 -14.84 20.73 -5.04
CA ALA A 291 -15.67 19.53 -5.00
C ALA A 291 -16.95 19.70 -4.14
N GLY A 292 -17.00 20.72 -3.28
CA GLY A 292 -18.18 21.06 -2.50
C GLY A 292 -17.98 22.32 -1.65
N PRO A 293 -19.04 22.79 -0.97
CA PRO A 293 -19.04 24.08 -0.29
C PRO A 293 -18.43 24.05 1.11
N THR A 294 -18.20 22.87 1.70
CA THR A 294 -17.83 22.76 3.12
C THR A 294 -16.32 22.72 3.35
N GLY A 295 -15.54 22.32 2.33
CA GLY A 295 -14.11 22.03 2.47
C GLY A 295 -13.82 20.75 3.25
N ILE A 296 -14.84 19.96 3.59
CA ILE A 296 -14.73 18.71 4.35
C ILE A 296 -14.92 17.55 3.38
N CYS A 297 -13.89 16.72 3.23
CA CYS A 297 -13.86 15.63 2.25
C CYS A 297 -15.11 14.75 2.24
N TYR A 298 -15.56 14.30 3.42
CA TYR A 298 -16.75 13.47 3.59
C TYR A 298 -18.03 14.17 3.12
N ASN A 299 -18.28 15.38 3.61
CA ASN A 299 -19.49 16.15 3.28
C ASN A 299 -19.54 16.55 1.82
N ASP A 300 -18.39 16.90 1.25
CA ASP A 300 -18.30 17.42 -0.11
C ASP A 300 -18.37 16.31 -1.15
N ASN A 301 -17.85 15.10 -0.88
CA ASN A 301 -17.79 14.01 -1.87
C ASN A 301 -18.61 12.78 -1.53
N VAL A 302 -18.44 12.24 -0.33
CA VAL A 302 -18.97 10.91 0.01
C VAL A 302 -20.49 10.98 0.15
N VAL A 303 -20.99 12.00 0.85
CA VAL A 303 -22.42 12.26 1.02
C VAL A 303 -23.05 12.72 -0.31
N GLY A 304 -24.25 12.23 -0.58
CA GLY A 304 -25.04 12.59 -1.76
C GLY A 304 -24.86 11.63 -2.95
N PRO A 305 -25.10 12.10 -4.19
CA PRO A 305 -25.16 11.23 -5.36
C PRO A 305 -23.79 10.69 -5.75
N GLY A 306 -23.75 9.45 -6.23
CA GLY A 306 -22.51 8.74 -6.59
C GLY A 306 -21.85 9.19 -7.89
N GLY A 307 -22.53 9.94 -8.76
CA GLY A 307 -22.07 10.21 -10.13
C GLY A 307 -20.69 10.88 -10.25
N ARG A 308 -20.16 11.47 -9.18
CA ARG A 308 -18.79 12.02 -9.13
C ARG A 308 -17.68 10.95 -9.11
N TYR A 309 -18.02 9.68 -8.89
CA TYR A 309 -17.09 8.56 -8.80
C TYR A 309 -16.97 7.75 -10.10
N SER A 310 -17.39 8.31 -11.24
CA SER A 310 -17.32 7.62 -12.54
C SER A 310 -15.89 7.23 -12.96
N ASN A 311 -14.88 7.92 -12.45
CA ASN A 311 -13.46 7.62 -12.69
C ASN A 311 -12.80 6.86 -11.52
N ALA A 312 -13.56 6.46 -10.50
CA ALA A 312 -13.03 5.75 -9.34
C ALA A 312 -13.12 4.23 -9.53
N TYR A 313 -12.41 3.72 -10.53
CA TYR A 313 -12.34 2.28 -10.82
C TYR A 313 -10.96 1.86 -11.34
N PHE A 314 -10.59 0.63 -10.97
CA PHE A 314 -9.54 -0.12 -11.62
C PHE A 314 -10.11 -0.84 -12.84
N GLU A 315 -9.37 -0.81 -13.94
CA GLU A 315 -9.55 -1.76 -15.04
C GLU A 315 -8.24 -2.51 -15.26
N ILE A 316 -8.24 -3.81 -14.96
CA ILE A 316 -7.04 -4.63 -14.88
C ILE A 316 -7.13 -5.75 -15.92
N LYS A 317 -6.14 -5.83 -16.81
CA LYS A 317 -6.05 -6.94 -17.77
C LYS A 317 -5.63 -8.22 -17.07
N TYR A 318 -4.56 -8.12 -16.28
CA TYR A 318 -4.08 -9.22 -15.45
C TYR A 318 -3.22 -8.72 -14.29
N VAL A 319 -3.16 -9.55 -13.25
CA VAL A 319 -2.05 -9.56 -12.28
C VAL A 319 -1.40 -10.94 -12.38
N ARG A 320 -0.09 -11.01 -12.54
CA ARG A 320 0.66 -12.26 -12.63
C ARG A 320 1.78 -12.29 -11.62
N ALA A 321 1.94 -13.41 -10.96
CA ALA A 321 3.03 -13.69 -10.04
C ALA A 321 3.92 -14.79 -10.59
N TYR A 322 5.23 -14.61 -10.42
CA TYR A 322 6.28 -15.51 -10.87
C TYR A 322 7.32 -15.71 -9.76
N THR A 323 8.18 -16.71 -9.89
CA THR A 323 9.25 -17.00 -8.92
C THR A 323 10.50 -17.57 -9.60
N THR A 324 11.67 -17.41 -8.97
CA THR A 324 12.95 -18.01 -9.42
C THR A 324 13.11 -19.50 -9.07
N GLY A 325 12.21 -20.08 -8.26
CA GLY A 325 12.22 -21.51 -7.94
C GLY A 325 10.80 -22.04 -7.87
N GLY A 326 10.50 -23.17 -8.53
CA GLY A 326 9.15 -23.73 -8.70
C GLY A 326 8.40 -24.17 -7.42
N ILE A 327 8.75 -23.64 -6.25
CA ILE A 327 7.96 -23.79 -5.03
C ILE A 327 6.71 -22.91 -5.19
N ALA A 328 5.58 -23.58 -5.42
CA ALA A 328 4.27 -22.95 -5.47
C ALA A 328 3.98 -22.16 -4.16
N PRO A 329 3.29 -21.01 -4.24
CA PRO A 329 2.95 -20.21 -3.07
C PRO A 329 2.13 -21.03 -2.07
N THR A 330 2.44 -20.91 -0.78
CA THR A 330 1.68 -21.56 0.30
C THR A 330 0.36 -20.80 0.47
N PRO A 331 -0.81 -21.44 0.28
CA PRO A 331 -2.08 -20.80 0.60
C PRO A 331 -2.14 -20.50 2.10
N THR A 332 -2.59 -19.30 2.47
CA THR A 332 -2.82 -18.96 3.88
C THR A 332 -3.89 -19.91 4.42
N ALA A 333 -3.57 -20.69 5.45
CA ALA A 333 -4.57 -21.52 6.10
C ALA A 333 -5.70 -20.59 6.60
N ALA A 334 -6.93 -20.83 6.12
CA ALA A 334 -8.10 -20.06 6.52
C ALA A 334 -8.14 -19.95 8.05
N ALA A 335 -8.33 -18.73 8.55
CA ALA A 335 -8.64 -18.51 9.96
C ALA A 335 -9.82 -19.42 10.33
N HIS A 336 -9.61 -20.32 11.29
CA HIS A 336 -10.64 -21.25 11.73
C HIS A 336 -11.89 -20.46 12.12
N ALA A 337 -12.99 -20.68 11.40
CA ALA A 337 -14.31 -20.30 11.85
C ALA A 337 -14.60 -21.10 13.13
N LEU A 338 -14.42 -20.47 14.29
CA LEU A 338 -14.90 -21.00 15.55
C LEU A 338 -16.43 -21.02 15.50
N LEU A 339 -16.98 -22.19 15.16
CA LEU A 339 -18.37 -22.53 15.44
C LEU A 339 -18.56 -22.48 16.97
N SER A 340 -19.08 -21.37 17.50
CA SER A 340 -19.57 -21.34 18.87
C SER A 340 -20.94 -22.01 18.91
N GLN A 341 -20.96 -23.21 19.49
CA GLN A 341 -22.20 -23.86 19.92
C GLN A 341 -22.95 -22.96 20.90
N ALA A 342 -24.24 -22.75 20.62
CA ALA A 342 -25.14 -22.03 21.51
C ALA A 342 -25.29 -22.82 22.82
N VAL A 343 -24.73 -22.28 23.92
CA VAL A 343 -25.06 -22.70 25.29
C VAL A 343 -26.06 -21.70 25.84
N THR A 344 -27.29 -22.18 26.05
CA THR A 344 -28.36 -21.42 26.69
C THR A 344 -28.05 -21.28 28.18
N SER A 345 -27.80 -20.07 28.64
CA SER A 345 -27.84 -19.76 30.08
C SER A 345 -28.58 -18.45 30.33
N THR A 346 -29.66 -18.55 31.09
CA THR A 346 -30.50 -17.47 31.59
C THR A 346 -29.71 -16.61 32.58
N ILE A 347 -29.62 -15.29 32.34
CA ILE A 347 -29.11 -14.33 33.32
C ILE A 347 -30.16 -13.24 33.58
N LYS A 348 -30.52 -13.10 34.86
CA LYS A 348 -31.37 -12.04 35.41
C LYS A 348 -30.66 -10.69 35.32
N THR A 349 -31.42 -9.68 34.92
CA THR A 349 -31.02 -8.27 34.80
C THR A 349 -30.85 -7.60 36.17
N THR A 350 -29.68 -7.02 36.41
CA THR A 350 -29.48 -5.90 37.36
C THR A 350 -28.49 -4.90 36.77
N SER A 351 -28.94 -3.67 36.50
CA SER A 351 -28.09 -2.54 36.12
C SER A 351 -27.24 -2.06 37.30
N PRO A 352 -26.03 -1.55 37.00
CA PRO A 352 -25.63 -0.30 37.61
C PRO A 352 -25.09 0.72 36.59
N ALA A 353 -25.18 1.97 37.00
CA ALA A 353 -24.86 3.18 36.27
C ALA A 353 -23.35 3.42 36.10
N GLY A 354 -23.03 4.08 34.99
CA GLY A 354 -21.97 5.10 34.88
C GLY A 354 -20.55 4.69 35.22
N THR A 355 -19.79 4.28 34.20
CA THR A 355 -18.32 4.38 34.21
C THR A 355 -17.79 4.77 32.83
N VAL A 356 -16.83 5.68 32.88
CA VAL A 356 -16.11 6.34 31.79
C VAL A 356 -15.49 5.33 30.82
N LEU A 357 -15.65 5.57 29.51
CA LEU A 357 -15.00 4.81 28.45
C LEU A 357 -13.48 4.98 28.53
N VAL A 358 -12.78 3.88 28.78
CA VAL A 358 -11.32 3.79 28.67
C VAL A 358 -11.00 3.33 27.24
N PRO A 359 -10.17 4.07 26.46
CA PRO A 359 -9.74 3.64 25.14
C PRO A 359 -8.88 2.36 25.21
N SER A 360 -9.15 1.40 24.33
CA SER A 360 -8.32 0.21 24.11
C SER A 360 -6.99 0.57 23.42
N PRO A 361 -5.90 -0.19 23.64
CA PRO A 361 -4.53 0.19 23.27
C PRO A 361 -4.19 -0.10 21.79
N LEU A 362 -5.08 0.23 20.85
CA LEU A 362 -4.78 0.19 19.41
C LEU A 362 -4.46 1.59 18.88
N PHE A 363 -3.50 2.25 19.53
CA PHE A 363 -3.00 3.53 19.07
C PHE A 363 -1.53 3.69 19.45
N PHE A 364 -0.68 3.93 18.46
CA PHE A 364 0.69 4.38 18.65
C PHE A 364 0.68 5.91 18.87
N PRO A 365 0.98 6.42 20.08
CA PRO A 365 1.58 7.74 20.18
C PRO A 365 3.06 7.60 19.79
N GLY A 366 3.47 8.36 18.77
CA GLY A 366 4.88 8.48 18.38
C GLY A 366 5.75 8.85 19.58
N ASN A 367 6.85 8.11 19.74
CA ASN A 367 7.83 8.33 20.79
C ASN A 367 8.47 9.71 20.60
N THR A 368 8.09 10.68 21.44
CA THR A 368 8.94 11.84 21.69
C THR A 368 10.11 11.38 22.54
N ALA A 369 11.31 11.51 21.99
CA ALA A 369 12.56 11.27 22.70
C ALA A 369 12.59 12.08 24.01
N ARG A 370 12.53 11.38 25.16
CA ARG A 370 12.94 11.94 26.44
C ARG A 370 14.45 12.17 26.40
N ARG A 371 14.87 13.42 26.19
CA ARG A 371 16.16 13.88 26.72
C ARG A 371 16.02 13.95 28.24
N GLY A 372 16.84 13.18 28.95
CA GLY A 372 16.97 13.30 30.39
C GLY A 372 17.50 14.68 30.76
N PHE A 373 16.72 15.42 31.54
CA PHE A 373 17.21 16.51 32.38
C PHE A 373 17.00 16.07 33.81
N GLU A 374 18.10 15.74 34.50
CA GLU A 374 18.11 15.66 35.97
C GLU A 374 17.81 17.05 36.54
N VAL A 375 16.83 17.13 37.44
CA VAL A 375 16.61 18.31 38.28
C VAL A 375 16.72 17.85 39.74
N GLN A 376 17.85 18.17 40.37
CA GLN A 376 18.01 18.13 41.81
C GLN A 376 17.09 19.19 42.45
N GLY A 377 16.26 18.73 43.39
CA GLY A 377 15.30 19.58 44.09
C GLY A 377 15.95 20.48 45.15
N TRP A 378 15.50 21.73 45.22
CA TRP A 378 15.74 22.63 46.36
C TRP A 378 14.41 23.21 46.82
N ARG A 379 14.15 23.08 48.12
CA ARG A 379 12.96 23.57 48.83
C ARG A 379 13.08 25.08 49.06
N LEU A 380 12.02 25.83 48.77
CA LEU A 380 11.90 27.25 49.11
C LEU A 380 11.04 27.42 50.38
N THR A 381 11.66 27.99 51.41
CA THR A 381 11.04 28.44 52.65
C THR A 381 10.69 29.92 52.51
N LEU A 382 9.45 30.31 52.77
CA LEU A 382 9.02 31.71 52.84
C LEU A 382 9.64 32.40 54.07
N VAL A 383 10.24 33.58 53.87
CA VAL A 383 10.43 34.59 54.91
C VAL A 383 10.08 35.95 54.31
N GLY A 384 9.06 36.60 54.88
CA GLY A 384 8.70 37.97 54.56
C GLY A 384 9.58 38.96 55.31
N ILE A 385 9.95 40.06 54.65
CA ILE A 385 10.55 41.24 55.29
C ILE A 385 9.88 42.51 54.77
N ILE A 386 9.51 43.33 55.75
CA ILE A 386 8.84 44.63 55.72
C ILE A 386 9.78 45.69 55.11
N VAL A 387 9.25 46.53 54.21
CA VAL A 387 9.94 47.73 53.71
C VAL A 387 9.50 48.93 54.54
N VAL A 388 10.45 49.57 55.21
CA VAL A 388 10.30 50.87 55.87
C VAL A 388 10.81 51.97 54.94
N MET A 389 10.00 53.01 54.78
CA MET A 389 10.31 54.25 54.07
C MET A 389 11.45 55.05 54.73
N THR A 390 12.30 55.66 53.89
CA THR A 390 12.76 57.04 54.14
C THR A 390 13.22 57.73 52.85
N THR A 391 12.65 58.90 52.62
CA THR A 391 12.97 59.96 51.65
C THR A 391 14.27 60.70 51.98
N TYR A 392 14.98 61.27 50.99
CA TYR A 392 15.62 62.62 50.91
C TYR A 392 16.32 62.72 49.52
N LEU A 393 15.94 63.59 48.56
CA LEU A 393 16.11 65.06 48.38
C LEU A 393 17.51 65.51 47.85
N VAL A 394 17.48 66.13 46.64
CA VAL A 394 18.33 67.21 46.04
C VAL A 394 19.83 66.89 45.83
N TRP A 395 20.46 67.09 44.66
CA TRP A 395 20.45 68.19 43.68
C TRP A 395 20.46 67.72 42.23
#